data_AF-A0A817Z3V1-F1
#
_entry.id   AF-A0A817Z3V1-F1
#
_cell.length_a   1.000
_cell.length_b   1.000
_cell.length_c   1.000
_cell.angle_alpha   90.00
_cell.angle_beta   90.00
_cell.angle_gamma   90.00
#
_symmetry.space_group_name_H-M   'P 1'
#
loop_
_entity.id
_entity.type
_entity.pdbx_description
1 polymer ?
#
loop_
_entity_poly.entity_id
_entity_poly.type
_entity_poly.pdbx_seq_one_letter_code
_entity_poly.pdbx_strand_id
1 'polypeptide(L)'
;MSTPIIVTLANISKNITIFTGLTIFIAGIIGNLLNIIVFLSLKTFREYASAFYLCDMSFANIGNMISGLLSRIIISGFHHDLTAISLLICKIKSYTMQFFMLTSFTCICLLPIDQYLPTCARIQWRQWSNIKTAHHLTILFIIGWLLHGILYLIYFDLAPSPGMDETSCASNSVAFRQYHTYDCIINLTCILPIFVSVFFRNLAS
;
A
#
# COMPACT_ATOMS: atom_id res chain seq x y z
N MET A 1 1.13 -11.58 -39.68
CA MET A 1 0.07 -12.53 -39.27
C MET A 1 -0.15 -12.59 -37.74
N SER A 2 0.51 -11.75 -36.93
CA SER A 2 0.42 -11.71 -35.46
C SER A 2 -0.60 -10.71 -34.89
N THR A 3 -1.23 -9.91 -35.75
CA THR A 3 -2.14 -8.81 -35.35
C THR A 3 -3.44 -9.24 -34.66
N PRO A 4 -4.16 -10.33 -35.03
CA PRO A 4 -5.41 -10.67 -34.36
C PRO A 4 -5.16 -11.19 -32.94
N ILE A 5 -4.07 -11.94 -32.72
CA ILE A 5 -3.71 -12.49 -31.41
C ILE A 5 -3.39 -11.36 -30.43
N ILE A 6 -2.64 -10.35 -30.86
CA ILE A 6 -2.28 -9.19 -30.03
C ILE A 6 -3.55 -8.41 -29.62
N VAL A 7 -4.48 -8.20 -30.55
CA VAL A 7 -5.75 -7.48 -30.29
C VAL A 7 -6.65 -8.27 -29.34
N THR A 8 -6.79 -9.58 -29.54
CA THR A 8 -7.58 -10.44 -28.64
C THR A 8 -6.99 -10.46 -27.24
N LEU A 9 -5.66 -10.56 -27.11
CA LEU A 9 -4.98 -10.56 -25.82
C LEU A 9 -5.15 -9.23 -25.07
N ALA A 10 -5.04 -8.10 -25.79
CA ALA A 10 -5.26 -6.77 -25.23
C ALA A 10 -6.70 -6.61 -24.71
N ASN A 11 -7.70 -7.09 -25.45
CA ASN A 11 -9.10 -7.06 -25.03
C ASN A 11 -9.37 -7.95 -23.80
N ILE A 12 -8.78 -9.15 -23.75
CA ILE A 12 -8.89 -10.04 -22.58
C ILE A 12 -8.27 -9.37 -21.35
N SER A 13 -7.05 -8.83 -21.49
CA SER A 13 -6.36 -8.12 -20.40
C SER A 13 -7.16 -6.93 -19.89
N LYS A 14 -7.75 -6.15 -20.79
CA LYS A 14 -8.64 -5.03 -20.45
C LYS A 14 -9.85 -5.49 -19.66
N ASN A 15 -10.57 -6.51 -20.14
CA ASN A 15 -11.77 -7.01 -19.49
C ASN A 15 -11.48 -7.59 -18.11
N ILE A 16 -10.40 -8.38 -17.97
CA ILE A 16 -9.97 -8.91 -16.67
C ILE A 16 -9.66 -7.76 -15.71
N THR A 17 -8.90 -6.76 -16.15
CA THR A 17 -8.53 -5.62 -15.30
C THR A 17 -9.77 -4.85 -14.83
N ILE A 18 -10.76 -4.63 -15.70
CA ILE A 18 -12.01 -3.95 -15.34
C ILE A 18 -12.84 -4.79 -14.38
N PHE A 19 -13.21 -6.02 -14.76
CA PHE A 19 -14.13 -6.83 -13.96
C PHE A 19 -13.51 -7.25 -12.64
N THR A 20 -12.31 -7.84 -12.67
CA THR A 20 -11.61 -8.25 -11.46
C THR A 20 -11.22 -7.04 -10.61
N GLY A 21 -10.73 -5.96 -11.24
CA GLY A 21 -10.36 -4.73 -10.53
C GLY A 21 -11.56 -4.10 -9.82
N LEU A 22 -12.72 -3.98 -10.48
CA LEU A 22 -13.93 -3.44 -9.88
C LEU A 22 -14.45 -4.32 -8.74
N THR A 23 -14.45 -5.64 -8.90
CA THR A 23 -14.87 -6.57 -7.83
C THR A 23 -13.96 -6.43 -6.62
N ILE A 24 -12.64 -6.43 -6.81
CA ILE A 24 -11.66 -6.24 -5.73
C ILE A 24 -11.85 -4.87 -5.07
N PHE A 25 -12.05 -3.82 -5.85
CA PHE A 25 -12.24 -2.47 -5.34
C PHE A 25 -13.50 -2.39 -4.46
N ILE A 26 -14.65 -2.82 -4.95
CA ILE A 26 -15.92 -2.77 -4.20
C ILE A 26 -15.82 -3.62 -2.93
N ALA A 27 -15.40 -4.88 -3.06
CA ALA A 27 -15.28 -5.79 -1.93
C ALA A 27 -14.28 -5.28 -0.90
N GLY A 28 -13.13 -4.74 -1.34
CA GLY A 28 -12.11 -4.21 -0.46
C GLY A 28 -12.53 -2.94 0.26
N ILE A 29 -13.21 -2.00 -0.41
CA ILE A 29 -13.73 -0.80 0.24
C ILE A 29 -14.76 -1.18 1.31
N ILE A 30 -15.73 -2.04 0.97
CA ILE A 30 -16.73 -2.51 1.93
C ILE A 30 -16.06 -3.21 3.12
N GLY A 31 -15.16 -4.15 2.86
CA GLY A 31 -14.47 -4.91 3.92
C GLY A 31 -13.65 -4.02 4.86
N ASN A 32 -12.85 -3.10 4.31
CA ASN A 32 -12.04 -2.19 5.15
C ASN A 32 -12.91 -1.18 5.91
N LEU A 33 -14.02 -0.70 5.35
CA LEU A 33 -14.97 0.16 6.06
C LEU A 33 -15.64 -0.59 7.22
N LEU A 34 -16.07 -1.83 7.00
CA LEU A 34 -16.64 -2.67 8.06
C LEU A 34 -15.62 -2.90 9.18
N ASN A 35 -14.35 -3.18 8.86
CA ASN A 35 -13.29 -3.29 9.86
C ASN A 35 -13.15 -2.01 10.70
N ILE A 36 -13.09 -0.85 10.04
CA ILE A 36 -12.99 0.44 10.74
C ILE A 36 -14.19 0.65 11.67
N ILE A 37 -15.41 0.38 11.18
CA ILE A 37 -16.63 0.49 12.00
C ILE A 37 -16.53 -0.43 13.22
N VAL A 38 -16.20 -1.71 13.04
CA VAL A 38 -16.09 -2.68 14.13
C VAL A 38 -15.05 -2.26 15.18
N PHE A 39 -13.86 -1.85 14.76
CA PHE A 39 -12.79 -1.44 15.68
C PHE A 39 -13.08 -0.12 16.40
N LEU A 40 -13.80 0.81 15.77
CA LEU A 40 -14.17 2.09 16.39
C LEU A 40 -15.43 2.00 17.27
N SER A 41 -16.40 1.15 16.93
CA SER A 41 -17.68 1.03 17.65
C SER A 41 -17.56 0.28 18.97
N LEU A 42 -16.66 -0.71 19.07
CA LEU A 42 -16.51 -1.52 20.28
C LEU A 42 -15.47 -0.90 21.21
N LYS A 43 -15.92 -0.35 22.35
CA LYS A 43 -15.04 0.27 23.36
C LYS A 43 -13.89 -0.65 23.78
N THR A 44 -14.17 -1.96 23.91
CA THR A 44 -13.19 -2.98 24.24
C THR A 44 -12.01 -3.01 23.27
N PHE A 45 -12.24 -2.84 21.95
CA PHE A 45 -11.17 -2.86 20.95
C PHE A 45 -10.32 -1.58 20.92
N ARG A 46 -10.84 -0.46 21.42
CA ARG A 46 -10.11 0.83 21.40
C ARG A 46 -8.91 0.86 22.34
N GLU A 47 -8.83 -0.07 23.27
CA GLU A 47 -7.74 -0.16 24.25
C GLU A 47 -6.63 -1.13 23.82
N TYR A 48 -6.87 -1.98 22.81
CA TYR A 48 -5.87 -2.94 22.32
C TYR A 48 -5.04 -2.36 21.18
N ALA A 49 -3.72 -2.40 21.33
CA ALA A 49 -2.76 -1.98 20.31
C ALA A 49 -2.94 -2.73 18.98
N SER A 50 -3.18 -4.05 19.03
CA SER A 50 -3.42 -4.87 17.85
C SER A 50 -4.63 -4.42 17.02
N ALA A 51 -5.73 -4.04 17.69
CA ALA A 51 -6.93 -3.54 17.02
C ALA A 51 -6.68 -2.16 16.39
N PHE A 52 -5.87 -1.32 17.05
CA PHE A 52 -5.43 -0.04 16.48
C PHE A 52 -4.62 -0.24 15.19
N TYR A 53 -3.63 -1.14 15.17
CA TYR A 53 -2.87 -1.43 13.94
C TYR A 53 -3.76 -1.97 12.81
N LEU A 54 -4.75 -2.82 13.12
CA LEU A 54 -5.70 -3.31 12.12
C LEU A 54 -6.62 -2.20 11.58
N CYS A 55 -7.01 -1.25 12.42
CA CYS A 55 -7.79 -0.09 12.01
C CYS A 55 -6.97 0.84 11.11
N ASP A 56 -5.73 1.15 11.48
CA ASP A 56 -4.82 1.99 10.69
C ASP A 56 -4.48 1.33 9.35
N MET A 57 -4.20 0.03 9.35
CA MET A 57 -4.03 -0.77 8.15
C MET A 57 -5.26 -0.70 7.23
N SER A 58 -6.48 -0.75 7.79
CA SER A 58 -7.72 -0.67 7.00
C SER A 58 -7.88 0.70 6.35
N PHE A 59 -7.53 1.78 7.06
CA PHE A 59 -7.51 3.14 6.50
C PHE A 59 -6.48 3.26 5.36
N ALA A 60 -5.26 2.78 5.60
CA ALA A 60 -4.19 2.78 4.60
C ALA A 60 -4.57 1.95 3.36
N ASN A 61 -5.22 0.79 3.54
CA ASN A 61 -5.71 -0.03 2.43
C ASN A 61 -6.74 0.69 1.57
N ILE A 62 -7.70 1.39 2.18
CA ILE A 62 -8.68 2.22 1.44
C ILE A 62 -7.94 3.27 0.62
N GLY A 63 -7.00 3.99 1.23
CA GLY A 63 -6.18 4.99 0.54
C GLY A 63 -5.40 4.41 -0.64
N ASN A 64 -4.80 3.23 -0.47
CA ASN A 64 -4.07 2.53 -1.53
C ASN A 64 -5.00 2.06 -2.66
N MET A 65 -6.21 1.60 -2.34
CA MET A 65 -7.20 1.20 -3.35
C MET A 65 -7.68 2.40 -4.18
N ILE A 66 -7.92 3.55 -3.56
CA ILE A 66 -8.33 4.78 -4.25
C ILE A 66 -7.18 5.34 -5.10
N SER A 67 -5.97 5.42 -4.56
CA SER A 67 -4.82 6.01 -5.29
C SER A 67 -4.26 5.07 -6.37
N GLY A 68 -4.20 3.77 -6.11
CA GLY A 68 -3.63 2.76 -6.98
C GLY A 68 -4.65 2.07 -7.88
N LEU A 69 -5.57 1.31 -7.29
CA LEU A 69 -6.46 0.40 -8.03
C LEU A 69 -7.48 1.16 -8.88
N LEU A 70 -8.14 2.17 -8.32
CA LEU A 70 -9.09 3.00 -9.07
C LEU A 70 -8.41 3.70 -10.25
N SER A 71 -7.23 4.28 -10.03
CA SER A 71 -6.43 4.87 -11.11
C SER A 71 -6.13 3.87 -12.22
N ARG A 72 -5.78 2.62 -11.88
CA ARG A 72 -5.52 1.57 -12.88
C ARG A 72 -6.78 1.23 -13.67
N ILE A 73 -7.93 1.07 -13.01
CA ILE A 73 -9.21 0.79 -13.67
C ILE A 73 -9.57 1.92 -14.66
N ILE A 74 -9.38 3.18 -14.26
CA ILE A 74 -9.68 4.34 -15.12
C ILE A 74 -8.77 4.33 -16.36
N ILE A 75 -7.45 4.17 -16.17
CA ILE A 75 -6.48 4.18 -17.27
C ILE A 75 -6.68 2.97 -18.20
N SER A 76 -6.74 1.76 -17.67
CA SER A 76 -6.85 0.54 -18.49
C SER A 76 -8.24 0.37 -19.10
N GLY A 77 -9.28 0.78 -18.38
CA GLY A 77 -10.67 0.56 -18.77
C GLY A 77 -11.21 1.62 -19.72
N PHE A 78 -10.90 2.89 -19.44
CA PHE A 78 -11.48 4.05 -20.12
C PHE A 78 -10.47 4.83 -20.97
N HIS A 79 -9.19 4.42 -20.99
CA HIS A 79 -8.11 5.09 -21.74
C HIS A 79 -7.99 6.57 -21.39
N HIS A 80 -8.33 6.92 -20.15
CA HIS A 80 -8.27 8.28 -19.65
C HIS A 80 -7.14 8.40 -18.63
N ASP A 81 -5.97 8.86 -19.07
CA ASP A 81 -4.82 9.02 -18.20
C ASP A 81 -4.67 10.47 -17.71
N LEU A 82 -5.31 10.78 -16.58
CA LEU A 82 -5.14 12.06 -15.87
C LEU A 82 -3.69 12.32 -15.44
N THR A 83 -2.89 11.25 -15.26
CA THR A 83 -1.49 11.37 -14.86
C THR A 83 -0.58 11.70 -16.03
N ALA A 84 -1.00 11.46 -17.27
CA ALA A 84 -0.32 11.89 -18.48
C ALA A 84 -0.56 13.38 -18.79
N ILE A 85 -1.65 13.96 -18.26
CA ILE A 85 -2.08 15.33 -18.53
C ILE A 85 -1.43 16.33 -17.56
N SER A 86 -1.28 15.95 -16.29
CA SER A 86 -0.80 16.86 -15.24
C SER A 86 0.36 16.27 -14.44
N LEU A 87 1.49 16.98 -14.46
CA LEU A 87 2.67 16.67 -13.66
C LEU A 87 2.35 16.60 -12.16
N LEU A 88 1.49 17.51 -11.68
CA LEU A 88 1.08 17.56 -10.28
C LEU A 88 0.30 16.29 -9.89
N ILE A 89 -0.62 15.84 -10.74
CA ILE A 89 -1.40 14.61 -10.50
C ILE A 89 -0.48 13.38 -10.54
N CYS A 90 0.45 13.30 -11.50
CA CYS A 90 1.45 12.23 -11.59
C CYS A 90 2.26 12.08 -10.30
N LYS A 91 2.80 13.20 -9.80
CA LYS A 91 3.62 13.24 -8.57
C LYS A 91 2.81 12.91 -7.32
N ILE A 92 1.67 13.56 -7.12
CA ILE A 92 0.81 13.35 -5.94
C ILE A 92 0.29 11.92 -5.89
N LYS A 93 -0.14 11.35 -7.02
CA LYS A 93 -0.60 9.96 -7.07
C LYS A 93 0.50 9.00 -6.63
N SER A 94 1.71 9.14 -7.19
CA SER A 94 2.82 8.24 -6.90
C SER A 94 3.26 8.35 -5.43
N TYR A 95 3.34 9.59 -4.91
CA TYR A 95 3.58 9.88 -3.50
C TYR A 95 2.54 9.20 -2.59
N THR A 96 1.26 9.43 -2.88
CA THR A 96 0.15 8.98 -2.03
C THR A 96 0.02 7.46 -2.05
N MET A 97 0.19 6.85 -3.22
CA MET A 97 0.18 5.39 -3.37
C MET A 97 1.29 4.74 -2.54
N GLN A 98 2.52 5.28 -2.63
CA GLN A 98 3.64 4.77 -1.84
C GLN A 98 3.39 4.90 -0.34
N PHE A 99 2.92 6.06 0.10
CA PHE A 99 2.64 6.34 1.51
C PHE A 99 1.64 5.34 2.10
N PHE A 100 0.51 5.14 1.44
CA PHE A 100 -0.52 4.20 1.91
C PHE A 100 -0.07 2.74 1.86
N MET A 101 0.67 2.37 0.82
CA MET A 101 1.25 1.02 0.72
C MET A 101 2.18 0.74 1.90
N LEU A 102 3.19 1.57 2.13
CA LEU A 102 4.17 1.36 3.20
C LEU A 102 3.55 1.43 4.60
N THR A 103 2.56 2.31 4.81
CA THR A 103 1.82 2.37 6.08
C THR A 103 1.08 1.07 6.37
N SER A 104 0.40 0.50 5.36
CA SER A 104 -0.28 -0.78 5.50
C SER A 104 0.70 -1.92 5.83
N PHE A 105 1.81 -2.02 5.09
CA PHE A 105 2.83 -3.05 5.37
C PHE A 105 3.52 -2.89 6.72
N THR A 106 3.71 -1.65 7.18
CA THR A 106 4.23 -1.39 8.53
C THR A 106 3.28 -1.93 9.59
N CYS A 107 1.97 -1.69 9.44
CA CYS A 107 0.97 -2.24 10.35
C CYS A 107 0.95 -3.78 10.33
N ILE A 108 1.08 -4.39 9.14
CA ILE A 108 1.23 -5.85 9.00
C ILE A 108 2.43 -6.37 9.80
N CYS A 109 3.54 -5.64 9.85
CA CYS A 109 4.74 -6.04 10.59
C CYS A 109 4.59 -5.82 12.11
N LEU A 110 3.99 -4.70 12.52
CA LEU A 110 3.83 -4.36 13.93
C LEU A 110 2.79 -5.25 14.62
N LEU A 111 1.78 -5.72 13.89
CA LEU A 111 0.72 -6.57 14.42
C LEU A 111 1.23 -7.87 15.08
N PRO A 112 2.01 -8.75 14.42
CA PRO A 112 2.52 -9.97 15.03
C PRO A 112 3.52 -9.70 16.16
N ILE A 113 4.26 -8.58 16.10
CA ILE A 113 5.13 -8.15 17.19
C ILE A 113 4.30 -7.84 18.43
N ASP A 114 3.24 -7.03 18.27
CA ASP A 114 2.33 -6.69 19.37
C ASP A 114 1.61 -7.91 19.92
N GLN A 115 1.25 -8.88 19.08
CA GLN A 115 0.64 -10.14 19.53
C GLN A 115 1.63 -11.04 20.31
N TYR A 116 2.92 -10.97 20.01
CA TYR A 116 3.95 -11.75 20.70
C TYR A 116 4.36 -11.15 22.05
N LEU A 117 4.39 -9.82 22.18
CA LEU A 117 4.86 -9.16 23.42
C LEU A 117 4.13 -9.61 24.71
N PRO A 118 2.79 -9.82 24.71
CA PRO A 118 2.06 -10.34 25.87
C PRO A 118 2.44 -11.78 26.26
N THR A 119 2.85 -12.62 25.31
CA THR A 119 3.18 -14.03 25.57
C THR A 119 4.54 -14.19 26.26
N CYS A 120 5.42 -13.20 26.15
CA CYS A 120 6.74 -13.19 26.77
C CYS A 120 6.67 -13.39 28.29
N ALA A 121 7.61 -14.15 28.87
CA ALA A 121 7.68 -14.35 30.33
C ALA A 121 8.10 -13.08 31.09
N ARG A 122 8.84 -12.17 30.45
CA ARG A 122 9.39 -10.96 31.09
C ARG A 122 8.36 -9.82 31.09
N ILE A 123 8.04 -9.32 32.29
CA ILE A 123 7.05 -8.23 32.51
C ILE A 123 7.39 -6.97 31.70
N GLN A 124 8.68 -6.61 31.58
CA GLN A 124 9.12 -5.46 30.82
C GLN A 124 8.67 -5.52 29.35
N TRP A 125 8.70 -6.70 28.72
CA TRP A 125 8.32 -6.89 27.32
C TRP A 125 6.79 -6.82 27.15
N ARG A 126 6.04 -7.33 28.13
CA ARG A 126 4.57 -7.22 28.13
C ARG A 126 4.09 -5.77 28.16
N GLN A 127 4.80 -4.89 28.88
CA GLN A 127 4.44 -3.48 28.98
C GLN A 127 4.55 -2.72 27.64
N TRP A 128 5.32 -3.23 26.68
CA TRP A 128 5.42 -2.61 25.36
C TRP A 128 4.15 -2.81 24.52
N SER A 129 3.35 -3.84 24.80
CA SER A 129 2.03 -4.04 24.19
C SER A 129 0.99 -3.16 24.89
N ASN A 130 0.98 -1.89 24.52
CA ASN A 130 0.03 -0.89 25.00
C ASN A 130 -0.30 0.08 23.86
N ILE A 131 -1.56 0.54 23.83
CA ILE A 131 -2.07 1.50 22.86
C ILE A 131 -1.23 2.77 22.76
N LYS A 132 -0.64 3.24 23.88
CA LYS A 132 0.25 4.42 23.86
C LYS A 132 1.47 4.17 22.99
N THR A 133 2.15 3.04 23.17
CA THR A 133 3.33 2.67 22.36
C THR A 133 2.94 2.53 20.90
N ALA A 134 1.78 1.91 20.63
CA ALA A 134 1.28 1.76 19.27
C ALA A 134 1.07 3.10 18.56
N HIS A 135 0.45 4.09 19.22
CA HIS A 135 0.34 5.44 18.67
C HIS A 135 1.69 6.08 18.37
N HIS A 136 2.65 6.00 19.30
CA HIS A 136 3.97 6.60 19.09
C HIS A 136 4.71 5.95 17.92
N LEU A 137 4.68 4.61 17.83
CA LEU A 137 5.30 3.87 16.73
C LEU A 137 4.64 4.19 15.39
N THR A 138 3.31 4.16 15.32
CA THR A 138 2.59 4.51 14.08
C THR A 138 2.88 5.93 13.64
N ILE A 139 2.88 6.91 14.56
CA ILE A 139 3.23 8.31 14.23
C ILE A 139 4.67 8.41 13.71
N LEU A 140 5.62 7.74 14.37
CA LEU A 140 7.02 7.73 13.94
C LEU A 140 7.16 7.19 12.51
N PHE A 141 6.52 6.06 12.20
CA PHE A 141 6.55 5.47 10.87
C PHE A 141 5.82 6.34 9.84
N ILE A 142 4.66 6.91 10.16
CA ILE A 142 3.95 7.84 9.29
C ILE A 142 4.86 9.01 8.89
N ILE A 143 5.54 9.64 9.86
CA ILE A 143 6.48 10.73 9.58
C ILE A 143 7.62 10.24 8.67
N GLY A 144 8.18 9.06 8.97
CA GLY A 144 9.21 8.44 8.13
C GLY A 144 8.74 8.22 6.69
N TRP A 145 7.52 7.74 6.49
CA TRP A 145 6.95 7.49 5.16
C TRP A 145 6.56 8.77 4.42
N LEU A 146 6.12 9.82 5.12
CA LEU A 146 5.92 11.14 4.52
C LEU A 146 7.24 11.72 3.99
N LEU A 147 8.32 11.64 4.78
CA LEU A 147 9.65 12.09 4.36
C LEU A 147 10.20 11.24 3.20
N HIS A 148 10.07 9.92 3.28
CA HIS A 148 10.47 9.00 2.22
C HIS A 148 9.71 9.27 0.92
N GLY A 149 8.41 9.57 1.02
CA GLY A 149 7.56 9.91 -0.11
C GLY A 149 8.05 11.11 -0.91
N ILE A 150 8.78 12.07 -0.30
CA ILE A 150 9.31 13.25 -1.00
C ILE A 150 10.15 12.85 -2.23
N LEU A 151 10.86 11.72 -2.17
CA LEU A 151 11.62 11.21 -3.32
C LEU A 151 10.73 11.00 -4.56
N TYR A 152 9.48 10.57 -4.37
CA TYR A 152 8.52 10.39 -5.45
C TYR A 152 8.08 11.72 -6.07
N LEU A 153 8.01 12.80 -5.28
CA LEU A 153 7.72 14.14 -5.80
C LEU A 153 8.89 14.72 -6.63
N ILE A 154 10.11 14.27 -6.34
CA ILE A 154 11.34 14.73 -7.04
C ILE A 154 11.56 13.94 -8.33
N TYR A 155 11.49 12.60 -8.27
CA TYR A 155 11.95 11.72 -9.35
C TYR A 155 10.88 11.27 -10.34
N PHE A 156 9.59 11.51 -10.09
CA PHE A 156 8.54 11.27 -11.08
C PHE A 156 8.34 12.47 -11.99
N ASP A 157 8.20 12.22 -13.28
CA ASP A 157 7.98 13.23 -14.30
C ASP A 157 7.08 12.71 -15.43
N LEU A 158 6.68 13.61 -16.33
CA LEU A 158 6.04 13.25 -17.58
C LEU A 158 7.13 12.88 -18.60
N ALA A 159 7.19 11.60 -18.95
CA ALA A 159 8.12 11.09 -19.95
C ALA A 159 7.36 10.71 -21.24
N PRO A 160 7.87 11.08 -22.43
CA PRO A 160 7.31 10.62 -23.69
C PRO A 160 7.48 9.10 -23.80
N SER A 161 6.42 8.41 -24.20
CA SER A 161 6.46 6.96 -24.40
C SER A 161 7.19 6.62 -25.72
N PRO A 162 8.17 5.69 -25.71
CA PRO A 162 8.89 5.34 -26.92
C PRO A 162 7.96 4.66 -27.93
N GLY A 163 7.68 5.35 -29.04
CA GLY A 163 6.88 4.82 -30.16
C GLY A 163 5.43 5.28 -30.22
N MET A 164 4.97 6.17 -29.33
CA MET A 164 3.66 6.84 -29.43
C MET A 164 3.83 8.32 -29.07
N ASP A 165 3.03 9.21 -29.67
CA ASP A 165 2.93 10.64 -29.27
C ASP A 165 2.21 10.81 -27.91
N GLU A 166 2.29 9.81 -27.02
CA GLU A 166 1.64 9.78 -25.73
C GLU A 166 2.67 10.03 -24.60
N THR A 167 2.32 10.93 -23.69
CA THR A 167 3.05 11.16 -22.45
C THR A 167 2.63 10.16 -21.39
N SER A 168 3.56 9.72 -20.55
CA SER A 168 3.28 8.80 -19.45
C SER A 168 3.96 9.26 -18.17
N CYS A 169 3.33 8.99 -17.02
CA CYS A 169 3.91 9.28 -15.71
C CYS A 169 4.96 8.22 -15.35
N ALA A 170 6.24 8.59 -15.38
CA ALA A 170 7.35 7.66 -15.14
C ALA A 170 8.47 8.31 -14.35
N SER A 171 9.34 7.48 -13.74
CA SER A 171 10.54 8.03 -13.09
C SER A 171 11.62 8.39 -14.12
N ASN A 172 12.19 9.58 -13.96
CA ASN A 172 13.29 10.08 -14.78
C ASN A 172 14.66 9.44 -14.46
N SER A 173 14.79 8.77 -13.31
CA SER A 173 16.06 8.25 -12.81
C SER A 173 16.07 6.72 -12.79
N VAL A 174 17.06 6.13 -13.47
CA VAL A 174 17.28 4.67 -13.46
C VAL A 174 17.60 4.18 -12.04
N ALA A 175 18.42 4.95 -11.30
CA ALA A 175 18.78 4.61 -9.93
C ALA A 175 17.55 4.61 -9.00
N PHE A 176 16.67 5.61 -9.12
CA PHE A 176 15.45 5.66 -8.33
C PHE A 176 14.48 4.51 -8.70
N ARG A 177 14.38 4.15 -9.98
CA ARG A 177 13.58 2.99 -10.40
C ARG A 177 14.10 1.68 -9.83
N GLN A 178 15.42 1.49 -9.78
CA GLN A 178 16.04 0.32 -9.14
C GLN A 178 15.77 0.33 -7.63
N TYR A 179 15.98 1.47 -6.97
CA TYR A 179 15.68 1.66 -5.55
C TYR A 179 14.22 1.29 -5.23
N HIS A 180 13.27 1.86 -5.97
CA HIS A 180 11.85 1.55 -5.82
C HIS A 180 11.54 0.06 -5.98
N THR A 181 12.13 -0.59 -6.98
CA THR A 181 11.80 -1.98 -7.30
C THR A 181 12.40 -2.95 -6.29
N TYR A 182 13.69 -2.82 -6.00
CA TYR A 182 14.40 -3.76 -5.16
C TYR A 182 14.23 -3.45 -3.67
N ASP A 183 14.32 -2.18 -3.29
CA ASP A 183 14.24 -1.81 -1.88
C ASP A 183 12.79 -1.65 -1.41
N CYS A 184 12.02 -0.77 -2.06
CA CYS A 184 10.65 -0.53 -1.61
C CYS A 184 9.74 -1.74 -1.86
N ILE A 185 9.65 -2.24 -3.10
CA ILE A 185 8.73 -3.34 -3.39
C ILE A 185 9.26 -4.64 -2.79
N ILE A 186 10.44 -5.11 -3.20
CA ILE A 186 10.88 -6.46 -2.81
C ILE A 186 11.22 -6.53 -1.31
N ASN A 187 12.09 -5.66 -0.80
CA ASN A 187 12.52 -5.77 0.60
C ASN A 187 11.40 -5.34 1.57
N LEU A 188 10.89 -4.12 1.44
CA LEU A 188 9.97 -3.54 2.44
C LEU A 188 8.55 -4.10 2.37
N THR A 189 8.04 -4.48 1.19
CA THR A 189 6.65 -5.01 1.08
C THR A 189 6.56 -6.53 1.03
N CYS A 190 7.62 -7.25 0.70
CA CYS A 190 7.58 -8.72 0.60
C CYS A 190 8.45 -9.40 1.65
N ILE A 191 9.77 -9.22 1.59
CA ILE A 191 10.71 -9.98 2.42
C ILE A 191 10.52 -9.65 3.90
N LEU A 192 10.50 -8.36 4.25
CA LEU A 192 10.43 -7.93 5.65
C LEU A 192 9.09 -8.32 6.30
N PRO A 193 7.90 -8.08 5.72
CA PRO A 193 6.64 -8.48 6.32
C PRO A 193 6.51 -9.99 6.49
N ILE A 194 6.96 -10.78 5.51
CA ILE A 194 6.94 -12.26 5.61
C ILE A 194 7.89 -12.72 6.70
N PHE A 195 9.12 -12.22 6.72
CA PHE A 195 10.12 -12.57 7.72
C PHE A 195 9.63 -12.26 9.14
N VAL A 196 9.15 -11.04 9.37
CA VAL A 196 8.62 -10.61 10.68
C VAL A 196 7.43 -11.48 11.08
N SER A 197 6.47 -11.67 10.17
CA SER A 197 5.26 -12.46 10.46
C SER A 197 5.58 -13.91 10.83
N VAL A 198 6.51 -14.56 10.11
CA VAL A 198 6.92 -15.94 10.35
C VAL A 198 7.74 -16.04 11.64
N PHE A 199 8.70 -15.14 11.84
CA PHE A 199 9.59 -15.15 13.01
C PHE A 199 8.81 -14.99 14.31
N PHE A 200 7.97 -13.96 14.44
CA PHE A 200 7.23 -13.71 15.67
C PHE A 200 6.11 -14.73 15.91
N ARG A 201 5.52 -15.29 14.85
CA ARG A 201 4.54 -16.38 14.99
C ARG A 201 5.18 -17.65 15.55
N ASN A 202 6.38 -18.01 15.08
CA ASN A 202 7.10 -19.19 15.58
C ASN A 202 7.62 -19.02 17.02
N LEU A 203 7.88 -17.79 17.46
CA LEU A 203 8.25 -17.52 18.85
C LEU A 203 7.05 -17.58 19.81
N ALA A 204 5.83 -17.44 19.30
CA ALA A 204 4.61 -17.44 20.10
C ALA A 204 4.00 -18.84 20.31
N SER A 205 4.45 -19.85 19.55
CA SER A 205 4.05 -21.27 19.67
C SER A 205 4.90 -22.02 20.69
#